data_AF-A0A4Q0ILP4-F1
#
_entry.id   AF-A0A4Q0ILP4-F1
#
_cell.length_a   1.000
_cell.length_b   1.000
_cell.length_c   1.000
_cell.angle_alpha   90.00
_cell.angle_beta   90.00
_cell.angle_gamma   90.00
#
_symmetry.space_group_name_H-M   'P 1'
#
loop_
_entity.id
_entity.type
_entity.pdbx_description
1 polymer ?
#
loop_
_entity_poly.entity_id
_entity_poly.type
_entity_poly.pdbx_seq_one_letter_code
_entity_poly.pdbx_strand_id
1 'polypeptide(L)'
;MEQNKGLRIMNCRTFDELLDMECGEKGTSSRNELEKDTQIFCLATTLKEERQKAGLTQQELAERIGTKKSYISRLENGSTTVRDSRYSLKK
;
A
#
# COMPACT_ATOMS: atom_id res chain seq x y z
N MET A 1 -23.44 17.80 9.96
CA MET A 1 -22.81 17.48 11.27
C MET A 1 -21.35 17.09 11.05
N GLU A 2 -20.54 18.00 10.49
CA GLU A 2 -19.16 17.70 10.03
C GLU A 2 -18.10 18.66 10.60
N GLN A 3 -18.49 19.60 11.45
CA GLN A 3 -17.60 20.69 11.88
C GLN A 3 -16.69 20.34 13.09
N ASN A 4 -16.48 19.05 13.40
CA ASN A 4 -15.67 18.66 14.57
C ASN A 4 -14.69 17.50 14.32
N LYS A 5 -14.57 16.97 13.10
CA LYS A 5 -13.68 15.83 12.82
C LYS A 5 -12.20 16.22 13.03
N GLY A 6 -11.78 17.38 12.52
CA GLY A 6 -10.41 17.87 12.66
C GLY A 6 -9.98 18.16 14.12
N LEU A 7 -10.88 18.73 14.95
CA LEU A 7 -10.62 18.97 16.37
C LEU A 7 -10.48 17.67 17.16
N ARG A 8 -11.24 16.63 16.79
CA ARG A 8 -11.16 15.31 17.43
C ARG A 8 -9.89 14.55 17.02
N ILE A 9 -9.49 14.62 15.74
CA ILE A 9 -8.22 14.06 15.25
C ILE A 9 -7.01 14.68 15.95
N MET A 10 -7.00 16.01 16.11
CA MET A 10 -5.91 16.72 16.80
C MET A 10 -5.80 16.38 18.29
N ASN A 11 -6.88 15.86 18.89
CA ASN A 11 -6.91 15.45 20.29
C ASN A 11 -6.69 13.94 20.50
N CYS A 12 -6.60 13.14 19.42
CA CYS A 12 -6.24 11.73 19.52
C CYS A 12 -4.85 11.59 20.15
N ARG A 13 -4.75 10.75 21.18
CA ARG A 13 -3.49 10.50 21.90
C ARG A 13 -2.81 9.21 21.44
N THR A 14 -3.54 8.36 20.75
CA THR A 14 -3.06 7.06 20.29
C THR A 14 -3.35 6.86 18.80
N PHE A 15 -2.56 5.98 18.17
CA PHE A 15 -2.76 5.61 16.77
C PHE A 15 -4.10 4.90 16.55
N ASP A 16 -4.53 4.06 17.50
CA ASP A 16 -5.82 3.37 17.44
C ASP A 16 -6.99 4.38 17.45
N GLU A 17 -6.95 5.41 18.30
CA GLU A 17 -7.98 6.46 18.30
C GLU A 17 -8.04 7.22 16.97
N LEU A 18 -6.89 7.49 16.35
CA LEU A 18 -6.84 8.15 15.05
C LEU A 18 -7.47 7.27 13.96
N LEU A 19 -7.18 5.98 14.00
CA LEU A 19 -7.70 5.00 13.05
C LEU A 19 -9.20 4.76 13.23
N ASP A 20 -9.70 4.71 14.46
CA ASP A 20 -11.13 4.60 14.74
C ASP A 20 -11.89 5.81 14.18
N MET A 21 -11.26 6.99 14.18
CA MET A 21 -11.83 8.23 13.64
C MET A 21 -11.79 8.31 12.10
N GLU A 22 -10.75 7.77 11.45
CA GLU A 22 -10.60 7.81 9.99
C GLU A 22 -11.21 6.61 9.27
N CYS A 23 -11.06 5.42 9.84
CA CYS A 23 -11.41 4.15 9.21
C CYS A 23 -12.53 3.40 9.94
N GLY A 24 -12.97 3.90 11.09
CA GLY A 24 -13.92 3.22 11.97
C GLY A 24 -13.25 2.22 12.90
N GLU A 25 -14.02 1.74 13.87
CA GLU A 25 -13.55 0.78 14.87
C GLU A 25 -13.08 -0.54 14.23
N LYS A 26 -12.24 -1.27 14.97
CA LYS A 26 -11.80 -2.63 14.64
C LYS A 26 -13.02 -3.52 14.35
N GLY A 27 -13.00 -4.20 13.20
CA GLY A 27 -14.09 -5.07 12.73
C GLY A 27 -15.06 -4.41 11.74
N THR A 28 -15.00 -3.09 11.54
CA THR A 28 -15.74 -2.44 10.44
C THR A 28 -15.16 -2.81 9.08
N SER A 29 -15.97 -2.81 8.02
CA SER A 29 -15.51 -3.17 6.67
C SER A 29 -14.34 -2.32 6.20
N SER A 30 -14.38 -1.01 6.45
CA SER A 30 -13.30 -0.08 6.06
C SER A 30 -12.00 -0.37 6.82
N ARG A 31 -12.09 -0.66 8.13
CA ARG A 31 -10.93 -1.03 8.93
C ARG A 31 -10.33 -2.38 8.51
N ASN A 32 -11.16 -3.36 8.20
CA ASN A 32 -10.72 -4.68 7.74
C ASN A 32 -10.03 -4.60 6.36
N GLU A 33 -10.55 -3.77 5.46
CA GLU A 33 -9.91 -3.50 4.15
C GLU A 33 -8.55 -2.84 4.32
N LEU A 34 -8.45 -1.82 5.17
CA LEU A 34 -7.17 -1.18 5.47
C LEU A 34 -6.15 -2.19 6.04
N GLU A 35 -6.56 -3.02 6.99
CA GLU A 35 -5.68 -4.03 7.59
C GLU A 35 -5.21 -5.05 6.55
N LYS A 36 -6.11 -5.50 5.67
CA LYS A 36 -5.78 -6.40 4.57
C LYS A 36 -4.78 -5.77 3.59
N ASP A 37 -5.01 -4.53 3.18
CA ASP A 37 -4.12 -3.82 2.26
C ASP A 37 -2.75 -3.57 2.89
N THR A 38 -2.73 -3.23 4.19
CA THR A 38 -1.51 -3.08 4.97
C THR A 38 -0.72 -4.40 5.01
N GLN A 39 -1.38 -5.53 5.26
CA GLN A 39 -0.72 -6.85 5.24
C GLN A 39 -0.12 -7.17 3.87
N ILE A 40 -0.86 -6.91 2.80
CA ILE A 40 -0.39 -7.12 1.42
C ILE A 40 0.84 -6.25 1.15
N PHE A 41 0.82 -4.97 1.55
CA PHE A 41 1.94 -4.05 1.39
C PHE A 41 3.18 -4.51 2.15
N CYS A 42 3.03 -4.93 3.42
CA CYS A 42 4.14 -5.46 4.21
C CYS A 42 4.76 -6.70 3.57
N LEU A 43 3.93 -7.63 3.09
CA LEU A 43 4.39 -8.84 2.41
C LEU A 43 5.14 -8.50 1.11
N ALA A 44 4.57 -7.62 0.29
CA ALA A 44 5.17 -7.20 -0.98
C ALA A 44 6.52 -6.52 -0.78
N THR A 45 6.61 -5.64 0.22
CA THR A 45 7.85 -4.96 0.60
C THR A 45 8.91 -5.97 1.06
N THR A 46 8.53 -6.88 1.95
CA THR A 46 9.43 -7.93 2.45
C THR A 46 9.96 -8.79 1.30
N LEU A 47 9.08 -9.22 0.38
CA LEU A 47 9.48 -10.00 -0.79
C LEU A 47 10.48 -9.24 -1.66
N LYS A 48 10.26 -7.94 -1.88
CA LYS A 48 11.15 -7.08 -2.67
C LYS A 48 12.54 -6.97 -2.03
N GLU A 49 12.60 -6.81 -0.72
CA GLU A 49 13.86 -6.75 0.03
C GLU A 49 14.61 -8.08 -0.04
N GLU A 50 13.94 -9.20 0.21
CA GLU A 50 14.56 -10.53 0.14
C GLU A 50 15.03 -10.86 -1.30
N ARG A 51 14.25 -10.47 -2.32
CA ARG A 51 14.66 -10.57 -3.71
C ARG A 51 15.95 -9.80 -3.98
N GLN A 52 16.05 -8.56 -3.48
CA GLN A 52 17.24 -7.72 -3.62
C GLN A 52 18.44 -8.31 -2.86
N LYS A 53 18.25 -8.82 -1.65
CA LYS A 53 19.29 -9.52 -0.87
C LYS A 53 19.79 -10.77 -1.59
N ALA A 54 18.91 -11.48 -2.27
CA ALA A 54 19.26 -12.62 -3.12
C ALA A 54 19.91 -12.23 -4.46
N GLY A 55 20.05 -10.93 -4.76
CA GLY A 55 20.64 -10.43 -6.00
C GLY A 55 19.80 -10.70 -7.25
N LEU A 56 18.50 -10.96 -7.10
CA LEU A 56 17.63 -11.36 -8.20
C LEU A 56 16.91 -10.16 -8.79
N THR A 57 16.70 -10.17 -10.11
CA THR A 57 15.76 -9.29 -10.80
C THR A 57 14.32 -9.81 -10.63
N GLN A 58 13.33 -8.94 -10.90
CA GLN A 58 11.91 -9.36 -10.93
C GLN A 58 11.64 -10.46 -11.97
N GLN A 59 12.40 -10.48 -13.06
CA GLN A 59 12.29 -11.50 -14.11
C GLN A 59 12.82 -12.85 -13.61
N GLU A 60 14.00 -12.88 -13.01
CA GLU A 60 14.60 -14.10 -12.49
C GLU A 60 13.80 -14.69 -11.33
N LEU A 61 13.26 -13.84 -10.44
CA LEU A 61 12.33 -14.30 -9.41
C LEU A 61 11.08 -14.95 -10.03
N ALA A 62 10.51 -14.30 -11.07
CA ALA A 62 9.32 -14.81 -11.74
C ALA A 62 9.57 -16.16 -12.41
N GLU A 63 10.72 -16.34 -13.06
CA GLU A 63 11.13 -17.60 -13.68
C GLU A 63 11.31 -18.71 -12.66
N ARG A 64 11.93 -18.43 -11.50
CA ARG A 64 12.14 -19.42 -10.43
C ARG A 64 10.85 -19.94 -9.82
N ILE A 65 9.85 -19.07 -9.63
CA ILE A 65 8.59 -19.45 -8.98
C ILE A 65 7.47 -19.77 -9.99
N GLY A 66 7.77 -19.76 -11.29
CA GLY A 66 6.81 -20.11 -12.34
C GLY A 66 5.66 -19.12 -12.50
N THR A 67 5.95 -17.81 -12.38
CA THR A 67 4.96 -16.74 -12.60
C THR A 67 5.41 -15.76 -13.68
N LYS A 68 4.58 -14.75 -13.95
CA LYS A 68 4.90 -13.68 -14.90
C LYS A 68 5.60 -12.53 -14.17
N LYS A 69 6.62 -11.93 -14.79
CA LYS A 69 7.26 -10.70 -14.28
C LYS A 69 6.25 -9.59 -13.96
N SER A 70 5.21 -9.44 -14.78
CA SER A 70 4.14 -8.46 -14.55
C SER A 70 3.38 -8.71 -13.24
N TYR A 71 3.28 -9.96 -12.80
CA TYR A 71 2.67 -10.33 -11.52
C TYR A 71 3.57 -9.91 -10.34
N ILE A 72 4.87 -10.23 -10.39
CA ILE A 72 5.86 -9.77 -9.40
C ILE A 72 5.88 -8.23 -9.32
N SER A 73 5.89 -7.56 -10.47
CA SER A 73 5.90 -6.10 -10.54
C SER A 73 4.65 -5.46 -9.94
N ARG A 74 3.46 -6.04 -10.16
CA ARG A 74 2.21 -5.56 -9.55
C ARG A 74 2.22 -5.78 -8.04
N LEU A 75 2.71 -6.94 -7.59
CA LEU A 75 2.81 -7.30 -6.19
C LEU A 75 3.74 -6.32 -5.46
N GLU A 76 4.98 -6.14 -5.94
CA GLU A 76 6.00 -5.30 -5.30
C GLU A 76 5.70 -3.79 -5.35
N ASN A 77 4.86 -3.33 -6.28
CA ASN A 77 4.59 -1.90 -6.47
C ASN A 77 3.13 -1.49 -6.17
N GLY A 78 2.28 -2.40 -5.69
CA GLY A 78 0.94 -2.05 -5.18
C GLY A 78 -0.04 -1.47 -6.21
N SER A 79 0.20 -1.69 -7.51
CA SER A 79 -0.59 -1.19 -8.66
C SER A 79 -0.27 0.22 -9.18
N THR A 80 0.15 0.20 -10.46
CA THR A 80 0.05 1.24 -11.50
C THR A 80 0.89 2.53 -11.37
N THR A 81 1.84 2.63 -12.30
CA THR A 81 2.40 3.88 -12.84
C THR A 81 1.39 5.01 -12.80
N VAL A 82 1.58 5.97 -11.89
CA VAL A 82 1.02 7.32 -12.02
C VAL A 82 1.70 7.91 -13.26
N ARG A 83 1.12 7.68 -14.44
CA ARG A 83 1.49 8.44 -15.63
C ARG A 83 0.85 9.80 -15.43
N ASP A 84 1.54 10.71 -14.74
CA ASP A 84 1.13 12.10 -14.66
C ASP A 84 1.26 12.70 -16.06
N SER A 85 0.23 12.54 -16.87
CA SER A 85 0.15 13.06 -18.24
C SER A 85 0.00 14.59 -18.28
N ARG A 86 0.10 15.29 -17.14
CA ARG A 86 0.01 16.76 -17.06
C ARG A 86 1.31 17.48 -17.42
N TYR A 87 2.43 16.77 -17.56
CA TYR A 87 3.69 17.34 -18.04
C TYR A 87 4.09 16.82 -19.43
N SER A 88 3.16 16.86 -20.38
CA SER A 88 3.50 16.83 -21.79
C SER A 88 2.77 17.97 -22.47
N LEU A 89 3.53 18.84 -23.14
CA LEU A 89 3.14 20.05 -23.89
C LEU A 89 3.36 21.39 -23.16
N LYS A 90 4.59 21.90 -23.26
CA LYS A 90 4.87 23.25 -23.79
C LYS A 90 6.22 23.24 -24.52
N LYS A 91 6.21 22.95 -25.80
CA LYS A 91 7.19 23.45 -26.78
C LYS A 91 6.41 24.18 -27.85
#